data_AF-A0A830D4C6-F1
#
_entry.id   AF-A0A830D4C6-F1
#
_cell.length_a   1.000
_cell.length_b   1.000
_cell.length_c   1.000
_cell.angle_alpha   90.00
_cell.angle_beta   90.00
_cell.angle_gamma   90.00
#
_symmetry.space_group_name_H-M   'P 1'
#
loop_
_entity.id
_entity.type
_entity.pdbx_description
1 polymer ?
#
loop_
_entity_poly.entity_id
_entity_poly.type
_entity_poly.pdbx_seq_one_letter_code
_entity_poly.pdbx_strand_id
1 'polypeptide(L)' 'MANQKKQFSKVNQLRPLDSGLNLTVKVVNSKTVAQRGRTQTVAQRGRTQGRFAECLVGNETGIIIFSARNDQG' A
#
# COMPACT_ATOMS: atom_id res chain seq x y z
N MET A 1 -30.58 8.47 9.99
CA MET A 1 -29.46 8.50 9.03
C MET A 1 -29.19 7.06 8.60
N ALA A 2 -29.25 6.77 7.31
CA ALA A 2 -29.23 5.40 6.80
C ALA A 2 -27.86 4.73 7.00
N ASN A 3 -27.87 3.52 7.54
CA ASN A 3 -26.69 2.69 7.75
C ASN A 3 -26.16 2.21 6.38
N GLN A 4 -25.21 2.94 5.78
CA GLN A 4 -24.55 2.47 4.57
C GLN A 4 -23.68 1.26 4.91
N LYS A 5 -24.16 0.06 4.55
CA LYS A 5 -23.41 -1.18 4.70
C LYS A 5 -22.21 -1.13 3.77
N LYS A 6 -21.01 -0.93 4.33
CA LYS A 6 -19.75 -0.92 3.58
C LYS A 6 -19.59 -2.27 2.86
N GLN A 7 -19.55 -2.25 1.53
CA GLN A 7 -19.27 -3.46 0.75
C GLN A 7 -17.76 -3.72 0.75
N PHE A 8 -17.39 -4.96 1.00
CA PHE A 8 -16.01 -5.43 0.96
C PHE A 8 -15.79 -6.25 -0.31
N SER A 9 -14.85 -5.83 -1.14
CA SER A 9 -14.44 -6.56 -2.34
C SER A 9 -13.43 -7.65 -1.99
N LYS A 10 -13.27 -8.62 -2.88
CA LYS A 10 -12.26 -9.68 -2.77
C LYS A 10 -11.09 -9.42 -3.71
N VAL A 11 -9.95 -10.07 -3.45
CA VAL A 11 -8.70 -9.83 -4.20
C VAL A 11 -8.87 -10.24 -5.68
N ASN A 12 -9.54 -11.35 -5.94
CA ASN A 12 -9.80 -11.83 -7.30
C ASN A 12 -10.78 -10.96 -8.13
N GLN A 13 -11.47 -10.01 -7.49
CA GLN A 13 -12.42 -9.11 -8.15
C GLN A 13 -11.77 -7.80 -8.60
N LEU A 14 -10.55 -7.52 -8.16
CA LEU A 14 -9.86 -6.27 -8.49
C LEU A 14 -9.58 -6.17 -9.98
N ARG A 15 -9.83 -4.98 -10.53
CA ARG A 15 -9.47 -4.61 -11.90
C ARG A 15 -8.54 -3.40 -11.90
N PRO A 16 -7.67 -3.28 -12.93
CA PRO A 16 -6.95 -2.03 -13.16
C PRO A 16 -7.93 -0.85 -13.21
N LEU A 17 -7.51 0.30 -12.67
CA LEU A 17 -8.28 1.55 -12.57
C LEU A 17 -9.39 1.58 -11.50
N ASP A 18 -9.65 0.50 -10.76
CA ASP A 18 -10.56 0.54 -9.61
C ASP A 18 -10.03 1.48 -8.50
N SER A 19 -10.93 2.22 -7.85
CA SER A 19 -10.61 3.06 -6.69
C SER A 19 -11.75 3.09 -5.67
N GLY A 20 -11.46 3.49 -4.42
CA GLY A 20 -12.47 3.59 -3.36
C GLY A 20 -12.95 2.24 -2.78
N LEU A 21 -12.24 1.15 -3.05
CA LEU A 21 -12.59 -0.18 -2.59
C LEU A 21 -12.20 -0.43 -1.13
N ASN A 22 -12.95 -1.32 -0.48
CA ASN A 22 -12.63 -1.81 0.87
C ASN A 22 -12.29 -3.29 0.80
N LEU A 23 -11.14 -3.67 1.34
CA LEU A 23 -10.61 -5.02 1.31
C LEU A 23 -10.28 -5.47 2.73
N THR A 24 -10.57 -6.73 3.04
CA THR A 24 -10.02 -7.40 4.23
C THR A 24 -8.97 -8.39 3.74
N VAL A 25 -7.72 -8.15 4.14
CA VAL A 25 -6.54 -8.93 3.75
C VAL A 25 -5.62 -9.11 4.94
N LYS A 26 -4.87 -10.21 4.95
CA LYS A 26 -3.79 -10.47 5.89
C LYS A 26 -2.47 -10.05 5.26
N VAL A 27 -1.60 -9.42 6.05
CA VAL A 27 -0.20 -9.21 5.68
C VAL A 27 0.56 -10.51 5.88
N VAL A 28 1.14 -11.03 4.81
CA VAL A 28 1.95 -12.26 4.81
C VAL A 28 3.43 -11.93 5.00
N ASN A 29 3.91 -10.89 4.31
CA ASN A 29 5.28 -10.42 4.40
C ASN A 29 5.34 -8.91 4.16
N SER A 30 6.32 -8.23 4.74
CA SER A 30 6.59 -6.80 4.54
C SER A 30 8.08 -6.57 4.42
N LYS A 31 8.49 -5.88 3.35
CA LYS A 31 9.88 -5.52 3.09
C LYS A 31 9.98 -4.01 2.92
N THR A 32 10.75 -3.35 3.79
CA THR A 32 11.08 -1.94 3.59
C THR A 32 11.96 -1.79 2.35
N VAL A 33 11.52 -0.96 1.41
CA VAL A 33 12.27 -0.63 0.20
C VAL A 33 12.87 0.76 0.40
N ALA A 34 14.17 0.80 0.69
CA ALA A 34 14.91 2.06 0.71
C ALA A 34 15.12 2.52 -0.74
N GLN A 35 14.71 3.76 -1.04
CA GLN A 35 15.01 4.38 -2.33
C GLN A 35 16.53 4.59 -2.39
N ARG A 36 17.26 3.72 -3.12
CA ARG A 36 18.71 3.87 -3.30
C ARG A 36 18.98 5.27 -3.85
N GLY A 37 19.69 6.08 -3.05
CA GLY A 37 19.93 7.48 -3.33
C GLY A 37 20.63 7.66 -4.67
N ARG A 38 20.01 8.43 -5.57
CA ARG A 38 20.77 9.19 -6.56
C ARG A 38 21.57 10.22 -5.76
N THR A 39 22.90 10.04 -5.77
CA THR A 39 23.96 11.03 -5.45
C THR A 39 23.54 12.17 -4.51
N GLN A 40 23.97 12.05 -3.27
CA GLN A 40 23.80 13.05 -2.21
C GLN A 40 24.40 14.40 -2.63
N THR A 41 23.58 15.34 -3.08
CA THR A 41 23.90 16.76 -2.97
C THR A 41 23.35 17.28 -1.64
N VAL A 42 24.11 18.15 -0.99
CA VAL A 42 23.86 18.66 0.38
C VAL A 42 22.48 19.35 0.50
N ALA A 43 21.85 19.73 -0.62
CA ALA A 43 20.53 20.36 -0.69
C ALA A 43 19.33 19.41 -0.44
N GLN A 44 19.52 18.08 -0.39
CA GLN A 44 18.41 17.13 -0.32
C GLN A 44 18.14 16.54 1.08
N ARG A 45 18.83 17.02 2.12
CA ARG A 45 18.65 16.54 3.52
C ARG A 45 17.28 16.86 4.15
N GLY A 46 16.49 17.73 3.52
CA GLY A 46 15.15 18.11 4.01
C GLY A 46 13.98 17.35 3.37
N ARG A 47 14.24 16.50 2.36
CA ARG A 47 13.18 15.70 1.72
C ARG A 47 13.26 14.30 2.29
N THR A 48 12.48 14.06 3.34
CA THR A 48 12.23 12.75 3.94
C THR A 48 12.18 11.70 2.84
N GLN A 49 13.23 10.89 2.71
CA GLN A 49 13.25 9.79 1.76
C GLN A 49 12.12 8.87 2.18
N GLY A 50 10.98 8.96 1.48
CA GLY A 50 9.76 8.27 1.86
C GLY A 50 10.05 6.79 1.94
N ARG A 51 10.14 6.26 3.16
CA ARG A 51 10.26 4.83 3.38
C ARG A 51 8.91 4.24 2.99
N PHE A 52 8.87 3.50 1.89
CA PHE A 52 7.73 2.69 1.53
C PHE A 52 8.07 1.21 1.73
N ALA A 53 7.07 0.43 2.10
CA ALA A 53 7.19 -1.01 2.25
C ALA A 53 6.43 -1.69 1.12
N GLU A 54 7.05 -2.68 0.49
CA GLU A 54 6.34 -3.64 -0.35
C GLU A 54 5.82 -4.75 0.55
N CYS A 55 4.50 -4.88 0.61
CA CYS A 55 3.79 -5.82 1.46
C CYS A 55 3.11 -6.87 0.59
N LEU A 56 3.42 -8.15 0.82
CA LEU A 56 2.65 -9.25 0.28
C LEU A 56 1.39 -9.41 1.14
N VAL A 57 0.22 -9.18 0.56
CA VAL A 57 -1.07 -9.23 1.26
C VAL A 57 -2.05 -10.13 0.52
N GLY A 58 -2.95 -10.79 1.23
CA GLY A 58 -3.92 -11.66 0.58
C GLY A 58 -5.08 -12.09 1.46
N ASN A 59 -6.05 -12.72 0.84
CA ASN A 59 -7.15 -13.42 1.51
C ASN A 59 -7.40 -14.75 0.79
N GLU A 60 -8.49 -15.43 1.13
CA GLU A 60 -8.84 -16.73 0.56
C GLU A 60 -8.99 -16.73 -0.97
N THR A 61 -9.10 -15.56 -1.61
CA THR A 61 -9.29 -15.44 -3.07
C THR A 61 -8.00 -15.14 -3.84
N GLY A 62 -6.90 -14.79 -3.17
CA GLY A 62 -5.65 -14.47 -3.85
C GLY A 62 -4.68 -13.61 -3.04
N ILE A 63 -3.54 -13.33 -3.65
CA ILE A 63 -2.43 -12.56 -3.06
C ILE A 63 -2.01 -11.46 -4.06
N ILE A 64 -1.71 -10.27 -3.53
CA ILE A 64 -1.27 -9.09 -4.27
C ILE A 64 -0.15 -8.36 -3.52
N ILE A 65 0.59 -7.52 -4.23
CA ILE A 65 1.64 -6.67 -3.66
C ILE A 65 1.08 -5.27 -3.40
N PHE A 66 1.17 -4.80 -2.16
CA PHE A 66 0.80 -3.46 -1.73
C PHE A 66 2.06 -2.61 -1.53
N SER A 67 2.11 -1.44 -2.16
CA SER A 67 3.12 -0.42 -1.85
C SER A 67 2.59 0.49 -0.75
N ALA A 68 2.94 0.21 0.50
CA ALA A 68 2.53 0.99 1.66
C ALA A 68 3.48 2.17 1.88
N ARG A 69 2.96 3.40 1.96
CA ARG A 69 3.72 4.61 2.27
C ARG A 69 3.37 5.06 3.68
N ASN A 70 4.34 5.62 4.41
CA ASN A 70 4.07 6.32 5.66
C ASN A 70 3.68 7.77 5.34
N ASP A 71 2.44 7.98 4.89
CA ASP A 71 1.85 9.29 4.60
C ASP A 71 0.89 9.76 5.71
N GLN A 72 0.90 9.06 6.86
CA GLN A 72 0.29 9.55 8.09
C GLN A 72 1.11 10.74 8.60
N GLY A 73 0.76 11.92 8.11
CA GLY A 73 1.16 13.20 8.68
C GLY A 73 0.44 13.48 9.99
#